data_AF-A0A967R8V4-F1
#
_entry.id   AF-A0A967R8V4-F1
#
_cell.length_a   1.000
_cell.length_b   1.000
_cell.length_c   1.000
_cell.angle_alpha   90.00
_cell.angle_beta   90.00
_cell.angle_gamma   90.00
#
_symmetry.space_group_name_H-M   'P 1'
#
loop_
_entity.id
_entity.type
_entity.pdbx_description
1 polymer ?
#
loop_
_entity_poly.entity_id
_entity_poly.type
_entity_poly.pdbx_seq_one_letter_code
_entity_poly.pdbx_strand_id
1 'polypeptide(L)'
;VPDTGLGGQTELVRQFTGQFAMDGLIIDERFNSGGQIPDRFIELLNRPVTNFWAVRDGKDWQWPPVAHIGPKVMLINEWSGSGGDMFP
;
A
#
# COMPACT_ATOMS: atom_id res chain seq x y z
N VAL A 1 -8.01 -1.28 -4.65
CA VAL A 1 -7.62 -2.70 -4.49
C VAL A 1 -8.84 -3.51 -4.89
N PRO A 2 -8.78 -4.26 -6.01
CA PRO A 2 -9.96 -4.92 -6.58
C PRO A 2 -10.40 -6.18 -5.82
N ASP A 3 -9.46 -6.86 -5.16
CA ASP A 3 -9.67 -8.07 -4.35
C ASP A 3 -8.47 -8.24 -3.39
N THR A 4 -8.52 -9.20 -2.46
CA THR A 4 -7.33 -9.58 -1.64
C THR A 4 -6.68 -10.88 -2.14
N GLY A 5 -6.99 -11.31 -3.36
CA GLY A 5 -6.39 -12.45 -4.04
C GLY A 5 -5.09 -12.10 -4.77
N LEU A 6 -4.69 -12.97 -5.71
CA LEU A 6 -3.48 -12.78 -6.52
C LEU A 6 -3.58 -11.57 -7.45
N GLY A 7 -4.77 -11.31 -7.99
CA GLY A 7 -5.05 -10.16 -8.84
C GLY A 7 -4.87 -8.86 -8.07
N GLY A 8 -5.48 -8.77 -6.89
CA GLY A 8 -5.35 -7.64 -5.97
C GLY A 8 -3.93 -7.36 -5.52
N GLN A 9 -3.15 -8.40 -5.22
CA GLN A 9 -1.73 -8.26 -4.86
C GLN A 9 -0.92 -7.66 -5.99
N THR A 10 -1.12 -8.15 -7.22
CA THR A 10 -0.44 -7.65 -8.41
C THR A 10 -0.81 -6.18 -8.65
N GLU A 11 -2.09 -5.86 -8.55
CA GLU A 11 -2.60 -4.49 -8.72
C GLU A 11 -2.10 -3.53 -7.66
N LEU A 12 -2.04 -3.95 -6.39
CA LEU A 12 -1.48 -3.14 -5.32
C LEU A 12 -0.02 -2.77 -5.62
N VAL A 13 0.83 -3.74 -5.91
CA VAL A 13 2.26 -3.48 -6.17
C VAL A 13 2.45 -2.61 -7.41
N ARG A 14 1.68 -2.86 -8.48
CA ARG A 14 1.71 -2.09 -9.72
C ARG A 14 1.42 -0.61 -9.49
N GLN A 15 0.36 -0.30 -8.73
CA GLN A 15 -0.04 1.08 -8.46
C GLN A 15 0.82 1.73 -7.38
N PHE A 16 1.13 1.01 -6.30
CA PHE A 16 1.89 1.53 -5.16
C PHE A 16 3.30 2.00 -5.58
N THR A 17 3.99 1.24 -6.43
CA THR A 17 5.35 1.60 -6.88
C THR A 17 5.39 2.93 -7.64
N GLY A 18 4.31 3.31 -8.31
CA GLY A 18 4.20 4.59 -9.01
C GLY A 18 3.70 5.76 -8.14
N GLN A 19 3.15 5.47 -6.96
CA GLN A 19 2.44 6.44 -6.12
C GLN A 19 3.03 6.62 -4.72
N PHE A 20 3.93 5.75 -4.27
CA PHE A 20 4.43 5.77 -2.88
C PHE A 20 5.08 7.09 -2.46
N ALA A 21 5.56 7.89 -3.42
CA ALA A 21 6.19 9.19 -3.19
C ALA A 21 5.20 10.38 -3.20
N MET A 22 3.90 10.14 -3.37
CA MET A 22 2.87 11.18 -3.23
C MET A 22 2.79 11.66 -1.77
N ASP A 23 2.27 12.88 -1.56
CA ASP A 23 2.12 13.47 -0.22
C ASP A 23 1.15 12.67 0.68
N GLY A 24 0.22 11.92 0.09
CA GLY A 24 -0.67 11.02 0.79
C GLY A 24 -1.27 9.99 -0.16
N LEU A 25 -1.81 8.91 0.40
CA LEU A 25 -2.44 7.83 -0.37
C LEU A 25 -3.91 7.66 0.00
N ILE A 26 -4.73 7.44 -1.03
CA ILE A 26 -6.09 6.96 -0.90
C ILE A 26 -6.09 5.50 -1.35
N ILE A 27 -6.37 4.59 -0.42
CA ILE A 27 -6.54 3.17 -0.71
C ILE A 27 -8.04 2.95 -0.98
N ASP A 28 -8.42 2.80 -2.24
CA ASP A 28 -9.80 2.51 -2.60
C ASP A 28 -10.06 1.01 -2.47
N GLU A 29 -10.73 0.59 -1.42
CA GLU A 29 -11.06 -0.81 -1.10
C GLU A 29 -12.50 -1.15 -1.47
N ARG A 30 -13.28 -0.17 -1.95
CA ARG A 30 -14.65 -0.38 -2.41
C ARG A 30 -14.71 -1.50 -3.45
N PHE A 31 -15.73 -2.36 -3.33
CA PHE A 31 -15.97 -3.50 -4.21
C PHE A 31 -14.93 -4.64 -4.11
N ASN A 32 -14.09 -4.65 -3.08
CA ASN A 32 -13.21 -5.77 -2.78
C ASN A 32 -13.95 -6.87 -2.01
N SER A 33 -14.42 -7.88 -2.74
CA SER A 33 -15.15 -9.03 -2.16
C SER A 33 -14.24 -10.05 -1.45
N GLY A 34 -12.98 -9.72 -1.20
CA GLY A 34 -12.03 -10.54 -0.46
C GLY A 34 -11.17 -11.46 -1.32
N GLY A 35 -10.75 -12.59 -0.73
CA GLY A 35 -9.69 -13.44 -1.28
C GLY A 35 -8.86 -14.05 -0.16
N GLN A 36 -7.60 -13.63 -0.05
CA GLN A 36 -6.72 -14.05 1.04
C GLN A 36 -6.77 -13.08 2.22
N ILE A 37 -6.20 -13.51 3.35
CA ILE A 37 -5.93 -12.65 4.50
C ILE A 37 -4.96 -11.53 4.03
N PRO A 38 -5.31 -10.24 4.13
CA PRO A 38 -4.54 -9.13 3.56
C PRO A 38 -3.26 -8.75 4.35
N ASP A 39 -2.62 -9.69 5.03
CA ASP A 39 -1.42 -9.44 5.84
C ASP A 39 -0.29 -8.78 5.03
N ARG A 40 -0.07 -9.22 3.78
CA ARG A 40 0.92 -8.64 2.86
C ARG A 40 0.59 -7.23 2.41
N PHE A 41 -0.70 -6.90 2.27
CA PHE A 41 -1.14 -5.55 1.93
C PHE A 41 -0.81 -4.60 3.09
N ILE A 42 -1.16 -5.02 4.30
CA ILE A 42 -0.91 -4.28 5.54
C ILE A 42 0.60 -4.10 5.74
N GLU A 43 1.40 -5.15 5.55
CA GLU A 43 2.87 -5.09 5.68
C GLU A 43 3.47 -4.05 4.73
N LEU A 44 3.02 -4.01 3.47
CA LEU A 44 3.53 -3.05 2.49
C LEU A 44 3.13 -1.61 2.84
N LEU A 45 1.87 -1.38 3.23
CA LEU A 45 1.35 -0.05 3.54
C LEU A 45 1.89 0.51 4.87
N ASN A 46 2.22 -0.36 5.83
CA ASN A 46 2.79 0.01 7.13
C ASN A 46 4.32 -0.08 7.17
N ARG A 47 4.98 -0.39 6.05
CA ARG A 47 6.43 -0.53 5.98
C ARG A 47 7.12 0.77 6.45
N PRO A 48 7.89 0.74 7.55
CA PRO A 48 8.56 1.93 8.04
C PRO A 48 9.78 2.27 7.17
N VAL A 49 10.04 3.57 6.97
CA VAL A 49 11.36 4.04 6.54
C VAL A 49 12.30 3.95 7.73
N THR A 50 13.36 3.17 7.61
CA THR A 50 14.32 2.92 8.69
C THR A 50 15.43 3.96 8.73
N ASN A 51 15.83 4.49 7.57
CA ASN A 51 16.91 5.47 7.46
C ASN A 51 16.89 6.18 6.11
N PHE A 52 17.69 7.24 6.01
CA PHE A 52 18.08 7.87 4.75
C PHE A 52 19.59 7.70 4.55
N TRP A 53 19.99 7.49 3.30
CA TRP A 53 21.38 7.45 2.87
C TRP A 53 21.77 8.82 2.34
N ALA A 54 22.72 9.47 3.02
CA ALA A 54 23.32 10.71 2.55
C ALA A 54 24.47 10.40 1.58
N VAL A 55 24.49 11.07 0.43
CA VAL A 55 25.57 10.90 -0.57
C VAL A 55 26.32 12.17 -0.87
N ARG A 56 27.59 12.02 -1.24
CA ARG A 56 28.48 13.14 -1.60
C ARG A 56 27.96 13.90 -2.81
N ASP A 57 27.58 13.17 -3.85
CA ASP A 57 27.08 13.70 -5.12
C ASP A 57 25.78 12.96 -5.47
N GLY A 58 24.67 13.69 -5.58
CA GLY A 58 23.37 13.13 -5.92
C GLY A 58 22.27 13.54 -4.95
N LYS A 59 21.14 12.82 -5.01
CA LYS A 59 20.03 12.99 -4.07
C LYS A 59 20.09 11.90 -3.02
N ASP A 60 19.92 12.28 -1.76
CA ASP A 60 19.70 11.33 -0.69
C ASP A 60 18.47 10.46 -0.96
N TRP A 61 18.46 9.24 -0.44
CA TRP A 61 17.33 8.33 -0.60
C TRP A 61 16.98 7.58 0.67
N GLN A 62 15.71 7.21 0.79
CA GLN A 62 15.20 6.41 1.90
C GLN A 62 15.54 4.92 1.76
N TRP A 63 15.56 4.22 2.89
CA TRP A 63 15.53 2.77 2.94
C TRP A 63 14.39 2.29 3.87
N PRO A 64 13.59 1.29 3.46
CA PRO A 64 13.56 0.63 2.15
C PRO A 64 13.23 1.60 0.99
N PRO A 65 13.68 1.33 -0.26
CA PRO A 65 13.50 2.26 -1.39
C PRO A 65 12.04 2.55 -1.73
N VAL A 66 11.15 1.61 -1.41
CA VAL A 66 9.70 1.72 -1.63
C VAL A 66 9.00 1.55 -0.29
N ALA A 67 8.63 2.68 0.30
CA ALA A 67 7.85 2.81 1.53
C ALA A 67 7.19 4.20 1.56
N HIS A 68 5.93 4.28 1.98
CA HIS A 68 5.19 5.54 2.02
C HIS A 68 5.07 6.06 3.46
N ILE A 69 5.64 7.23 3.72
CA ILE A 69 5.68 7.88 5.04
C ILE A 69 4.50 8.84 5.30
N GLY A 70 3.72 9.16 4.28
CA GLY A 70 2.63 10.12 4.37
C GLY A 70 1.33 9.57 4.97
N PRO A 71 0.34 10.47 5.18
CA PRO A 71 -1.01 10.10 5.57
C PRO A 71 -1.64 9.15 4.56
N LYS A 72 -2.41 8.19 5.10
CA LYS A 72 -3.15 7.19 4.34
C LYS A 72 -4.60 7.22 4.79
N VAL A 73 -5.52 7.06 3.85
CA VAL A 73 -6.95 6.89 4.12
C VAL A 73 -7.49 5.76 3.26
N MET A 74 -8.43 4.99 3.79
CA MET A 74 -9.09 3.90 3.07
C MET A 74 -10.55 4.25 2.79
N LEU A 75 -11.00 3.99 1.55
CA LEU A 75 -12.41 4.06 1.16
C LEU A 75 -12.98 2.64 1.16
N ILE A 76 -14.11 2.45 1.84
CA ILE A 76 -14.81 1.15 1.96
C ILE A 76 -16.28 1.30 1.58
N ASN A 77 -16.96 0.21 1.22
CA ASN A 77 -18.41 0.20 1.00
C ASN A 77 -19.04 -1.14 1.41
N GLU A 78 -20.35 -1.28 1.20
CA GLU A 78 -21.12 -2.48 1.54
C GLU A 78 -20.78 -3.72 0.71
N TRP A 79 -19.94 -3.56 -0.31
CA TRP A 79 -19.46 -4.64 -1.17
C TRP A 79 -18.05 -5.11 -0.79
N SER A 80 -17.41 -4.44 0.17
CA SER A 80 -16.21 -4.95 0.84
C SER A 80 -16.59 -6.19 1.66
N GLY A 81 -15.82 -7.28 1.57
CA GLY A 81 -16.19 -8.54 2.23
C GLY A 81 -15.04 -9.50 2.48
N SER A 82 -15.13 -10.33 3.52
CA SER A 82 -14.17 -11.41 3.83
C SER A 82 -12.75 -10.86 4.06
N GLY A 83 -11.79 -11.16 3.17
CA GLY A 83 -10.46 -10.55 3.22
C GLY A 83 -10.52 -9.02 3.09
N GLY A 84 -11.52 -8.48 2.39
CA GLY A 84 -11.79 -7.05 2.31
C GLY A 84 -12.27 -6.46 3.64
N ASP A 85 -13.11 -7.17 4.39
CA ASP A 85 -13.52 -6.73 5.75
C ASP A 85 -12.34 -6.68 6.73
N MET A 86 -11.33 -7.50 6.50
CA MET A 86 -10.14 -7.59 7.35
C MET A 86 -9.06 -6.56 7.00
N PHE A 87 -9.21 -5.84 5.89
CA PHE A 87 -8.18 -4.93 5.41
C PHE A 87 -8.21 -3.52 6.05
N PRO A 88 -9.38 -2.90 6.31
CA PRO A 88 -9.50 -1.69 7.12
C PRO A 88 -9.00 -1.88 8.56
#